data_AF-A0A955C4K6-F1
#
_entry.id   AF-A0A955C4K6-F1
#
_cell.length_a   1.000
_cell.length_b   1.000
_cell.length_c   1.000
_cell.angle_alpha   90.00
_cell.angle_beta   90.00
_cell.angle_gamma   90.00
#
_symmetry.space_group_name_H-M   'P 1'
#
loop_
_entity.id
_entity.type
_entity.pdbx_description
1 polymer ?
#
loop_
_entity_poly.entity_id
_entity_poly.type
_entity_poly.pdbx_seq_one_letter_code
_entity_poly.pdbx_strand_id
1 'polypeptide(L)'
;HTDDGELRLVDAIVDQHGEPIDEDLRTVLGLDSIVPHEAPLPRIADGDVERLRFAAEAALTSHCKGDDVQLDFLASVLIWCKRAAGKLRFEIGAAVAELEFDDWAKTLEAPRYRCPVTGVESFELAATDDGRITAQSEIAACEATGQRTLRCDLVRCAATGKLVVESATAICPVSGEAVLREALKSCDVCGERVSPKSLRTGVCRACRGLATVRKEDPRLARILGEYAGLDRFRSWKMAETRDVYILCASTLMRQTLLVFDKQSLAAKRLAEKGRFARSWSPLASLEQQELLKGDE
;
A
#
# COMPACT_ATOMS: atom_id res chain seq x y z
N HIS A 1 -42.57 19.96 -38.24
CA HIS A 1 -42.99 21.24 -38.84
C HIS A 1 -42.98 22.31 -37.75
N THR A 2 -42.48 23.53 -38.04
CA THR A 2 -42.85 24.73 -37.27
C THR A 2 -44.19 25.26 -37.79
N ASP A 3 -44.89 26.09 -37.02
CA ASP A 3 -46.23 26.66 -37.32
C ASP A 3 -46.35 27.36 -38.70
N ASP A 4 -45.24 27.64 -39.39
CA ASP A 4 -45.18 28.27 -40.72
C ASP A 4 -45.01 27.28 -41.90
N GLY A 5 -44.98 25.96 -41.66
CA GLY A 5 -44.91 24.94 -42.72
C GLY A 5 -43.55 24.78 -43.39
N GLU A 6 -42.49 25.38 -42.84
CA GLU A 6 -41.12 25.30 -43.36
C GLU A 6 -40.49 23.94 -43.02
N LEU A 7 -39.91 23.27 -44.02
CA LEU A 7 -39.14 22.04 -43.82
C LEU A 7 -37.76 22.40 -43.26
N ARG A 8 -37.45 21.92 -42.05
CA ARG A 8 -36.14 22.10 -41.42
C ARG A 8 -35.34 20.80 -41.52
N LEU A 9 -34.10 20.91 -41.99
CA LEU A 9 -33.14 19.82 -41.89
C LEU A 9 -32.66 19.71 -40.44
N VAL A 10 -32.80 18.52 -39.85
CA VAL A 10 -32.22 18.16 -38.55
C VAL A 10 -31.37 16.92 -38.77
N ASP A 11 -30.18 16.91 -38.20
CA ASP A 11 -29.28 15.76 -38.24
C ASP A 11 -28.97 15.26 -36.83
N ALA A 12 -28.65 13.97 -36.74
CA ALA A 12 -28.01 13.39 -35.57
C ALA A 12 -26.90 12.47 -36.07
N ILE A 13 -25.78 12.52 -35.38
CA ILE A 13 -24.61 11.70 -35.68
C ILE A 13 -24.40 10.78 -34.48
N VAL A 14 -24.24 9.49 -34.76
CA VAL A 14 -23.91 8.47 -33.77
C VAL A 14 -22.59 7.81 -34.13
N ASP A 15 -21.86 7.34 -33.12
CA ASP A 15 -20.64 6.58 -33.31
C ASP A 15 -20.91 5.12 -33.72
N GLN A 16 -19.85 4.33 -33.88
CA GLN A 16 -19.94 2.91 -34.25
C GLN A 16 -20.68 2.01 -33.23
N HIS A 17 -20.85 2.48 -32.00
CA HIS A 17 -21.59 1.83 -30.92
C HIS A 17 -23.05 2.32 -30.83
N GLY A 18 -23.42 3.35 -31.60
CA GLY A 18 -24.75 3.96 -31.60
C GLY A 18 -24.89 5.08 -30.57
N GLU A 19 -23.80 5.54 -29.96
CA GLU A 19 -23.81 6.63 -28.99
C GLU A 19 -23.81 7.98 -29.74
N PRO A 20 -24.67 8.95 -29.35
CA PRO A 20 -24.67 10.28 -29.97
C PRO A 20 -23.33 10.99 -29.85
N ILE A 21 -22.86 11.60 -30.94
CA ILE A 21 -21.68 12.46 -30.97
C ILE A 21 -22.11 13.90 -30.63
N ASP A 22 -21.49 14.50 -29.62
CA ASP A 22 -21.74 15.89 -29.23
C ASP A 22 -21.18 16.92 -30.23
N GLU A 23 -21.57 18.18 -30.10
CA GLU A 23 -21.18 19.26 -31.02
C GLU A 23 -19.67 19.55 -31.01
N ASP A 24 -19.00 19.39 -29.85
CA ASP A 24 -17.57 19.63 -29.71
C ASP A 24 -16.78 18.58 -30.50
N LEU A 25 -17.09 17.29 -30.28
CA LEU A 25 -16.47 16.18 -30.99
C LEU A 25 -16.82 16.21 -32.48
N ARG A 26 -18.05 16.59 -32.85
CA ARG A 26 -18.48 16.79 -34.24
C ARG A 26 -17.60 17.82 -34.95
N THR A 27 -17.39 18.97 -34.32
CA THR A 27 -16.54 20.06 -34.84
C THR A 27 -15.09 19.61 -34.97
N VAL A 28 -14.55 18.99 -33.91
CA VAL A 28 -13.15 18.54 -33.87
C VAL A 28 -12.89 17.47 -34.93
N LEU A 29 -13.80 16.52 -35.13
CA LEU A 29 -13.69 15.50 -36.17
C LEU A 29 -13.91 16.07 -37.58
N GLY A 30 -14.52 17.26 -37.70
CA GLY A 30 -14.80 17.92 -38.97
C GLY A 30 -16.01 17.31 -39.69
N LEU A 31 -16.98 16.80 -38.94
CA LEU A 31 -18.15 16.12 -39.50
C LEU A 31 -19.16 17.07 -40.15
N ASP A 32 -18.97 18.39 -40.01
CA ASP A 32 -19.76 19.41 -40.71
C ASP A 32 -19.38 19.57 -42.18
N SER A 33 -18.24 19.01 -42.58
CA SER A 33 -17.72 19.09 -43.95
C SER A 33 -17.27 17.72 -44.43
N ILE A 34 -18.24 16.84 -44.65
CA ILE A 34 -18.02 15.50 -45.19
C ILE A 34 -17.82 15.56 -46.71
N VAL A 35 -16.90 14.72 -47.21
CA VAL A 35 -16.64 14.56 -48.65
C VAL A 35 -16.96 13.12 -49.07
N PRO A 36 -17.49 12.89 -50.28
CA PRO A 36 -17.67 11.55 -50.82
C PRO A 36 -16.34 10.79 -50.82
N HIS A 37 -16.36 9.53 -50.38
CA HIS A 37 -15.16 8.70 -50.43
C HIS A 37 -15.06 7.97 -51.77
N GLU A 38 -13.93 8.12 -52.46
CA GLU A 38 -13.73 7.59 -53.82
C GLU A 38 -13.18 6.15 -53.84
N ALA A 39 -12.59 5.67 -52.75
CA ALA A 39 -12.00 4.34 -52.67
C ALA A 39 -12.98 3.29 -52.09
N PRO A 40 -12.75 1.99 -52.35
CA PRO A 40 -13.55 0.92 -51.75
C PRO A 40 -13.48 0.99 -50.21
N LEU A 41 -14.65 1.15 -49.60
CA LEU A 41 -14.80 1.21 -48.15
C LEU A 41 -14.78 -0.19 -47.52
N PRO A 42 -14.35 -0.32 -46.25
CA PRO A 42 -14.51 -1.57 -45.52
C PRO A 42 -16.00 -1.97 -45.47
N ARG A 43 -16.28 -3.27 -45.58
CA ARG A 43 -17.66 -3.75 -45.53
C ARG A 43 -18.20 -3.63 -44.11
N ILE A 44 -19.40 -3.08 -43.98
CA ILE A 44 -20.20 -3.09 -42.76
C ILE A 44 -21.31 -4.12 -42.97
N ALA A 45 -21.63 -4.92 -41.95
CA ALA A 45 -22.72 -5.89 -42.05
C ALA A 45 -24.06 -5.16 -42.08
N ASP A 46 -25.03 -5.66 -42.85
CA ASP A 46 -26.35 -5.03 -42.97
C ASP A 46 -27.02 -4.81 -41.61
N GLY A 47 -26.86 -5.76 -40.68
CA GLY A 47 -27.36 -5.62 -39.31
C GLY A 47 -26.71 -4.49 -38.50
N ASP A 48 -25.45 -4.16 -38.77
CA ASP A 48 -24.77 -3.02 -38.13
C ASP A 48 -25.30 -1.69 -38.70
N VAL A 49 -25.55 -1.62 -40.01
CA VAL A 49 -26.14 -0.43 -40.66
C VAL A 49 -27.54 -0.17 -40.10
N GLU A 50 -28.37 -1.21 -39.99
CA GLU A 50 -29.72 -1.10 -39.43
C GLU A 50 -29.69 -0.68 -37.95
N ARG A 51 -28.75 -1.22 -37.16
CA ARG A 51 -28.55 -0.81 -35.75
C ARG A 51 -28.18 0.67 -35.64
N LEU A 52 -27.22 1.14 -36.44
CA LEU A 52 -26.78 2.54 -36.44
C LEU A 52 -27.89 3.48 -36.90
N ARG A 53 -28.67 3.08 -37.92
CA ARG A 53 -29.84 3.86 -38.36
C ARG A 53 -30.86 4.02 -37.25
N PHE A 54 -31.20 2.92 -36.56
CA PHE A 54 -32.15 2.96 -35.45
C PHE A 54 -31.65 3.84 -34.29
N ALA A 55 -30.36 3.77 -33.96
CA ALA A 55 -29.76 4.62 -32.93
C ALA A 55 -29.81 6.11 -33.31
N ALA A 56 -29.50 6.46 -34.56
CA ALA A 56 -29.58 7.83 -35.06
C ALA A 56 -31.03 8.36 -35.06
N GLU A 57 -32.02 7.54 -35.44
CA GLU A 57 -33.44 7.90 -35.40
C GLU A 57 -33.93 8.14 -33.96
N ALA A 58 -33.51 7.30 -33.01
CA ALA A 58 -33.81 7.48 -31.60
C ALA A 58 -33.15 8.76 -31.02
N ALA A 59 -31.92 9.08 -31.45
CA ALA A 59 -31.23 10.31 -31.09
C ALA A 59 -31.96 11.54 -31.63
N LEU A 60 -32.36 11.55 -32.92
CA LEU A 60 -33.17 12.60 -33.53
C LEU A 60 -34.49 12.82 -32.77
N THR A 61 -35.22 11.74 -32.51
CA THR A 61 -36.51 11.81 -31.80
C THR A 61 -36.36 12.39 -30.40
N SER A 62 -35.25 12.06 -29.72
CA SER A 62 -34.94 12.62 -28.40
C SER A 62 -34.58 14.10 -28.46
N HIS A 63 -33.88 14.53 -29.51
CA HIS A 63 -33.50 15.93 -29.73
C HIS A 63 -34.70 16.83 -30.06
N CYS A 64 -35.75 16.26 -30.67
CA CYS A 64 -36.97 16.97 -31.05
C CYS A 64 -38.08 16.95 -29.98
N LYS A 65 -37.83 16.44 -28.76
CA LYS A 65 -38.85 16.37 -27.69
C LYS A 65 -39.30 17.77 -27.25
N GLY A 66 -40.46 18.19 -27.75
CA GLY A 66 -41.11 19.47 -27.43
C GLY A 66 -41.93 20.04 -28.60
N ASP A 67 -41.51 19.72 -29.82
CA ASP A 67 -42.19 20.07 -31.05
C ASP A 67 -42.92 18.83 -31.60
N ASP A 68 -44.10 18.99 -32.20
CA ASP A 68 -44.83 17.93 -32.92
C ASP A 68 -44.11 17.63 -34.25
N VAL A 69 -42.84 17.19 -34.15
CA VAL A 69 -41.96 16.95 -35.28
C VAL A 69 -42.23 15.57 -35.84
N GLN A 70 -43.04 15.53 -36.88
CA GLN A 70 -43.12 14.38 -37.75
C GLN A 70 -41.90 14.34 -38.68
N LEU A 71 -41.16 13.23 -38.69
CA LEU A 71 -40.06 12.99 -39.63
C LEU A 71 -40.64 12.53 -40.97
N ASP A 72 -40.65 13.41 -41.97
CA ASP A 72 -41.22 13.12 -43.30
C ASP A 72 -40.29 12.27 -44.18
N PHE A 73 -38.98 12.44 -44.02
CA PHE A 73 -37.97 11.74 -44.80
C PHE A 73 -36.70 11.51 -43.97
N LEU A 74 -36.16 10.30 -44.03
CA LEU A 74 -34.90 9.93 -43.39
C LEU A 74 -33.84 9.65 -44.46
N ALA A 75 -32.81 10.50 -44.50
CA ALA A 75 -31.57 10.21 -45.21
C ALA A 75 -30.54 9.68 -44.21
N SER A 76 -29.86 8.58 -44.55
CA SER A 76 -28.76 8.05 -43.75
C SER A 76 -27.46 8.11 -44.53
N VAL A 77 -26.42 8.65 -43.90
CA VAL A 77 -25.07 8.73 -44.46
C VAL A 77 -24.11 7.97 -43.55
N LEU A 78 -23.34 7.05 -44.12
CA LEU A 78 -22.25 6.40 -43.40
C LEU A 78 -20.97 7.25 -43.53
N ILE A 79 -20.46 7.71 -42.40
CA ILE A 79 -19.26 8.53 -42.33
C ILE A 79 -18.09 7.67 -41.85
N TRP A 80 -17.02 7.62 -42.63
CA TRP A 80 -15.79 6.95 -42.24
C TRP A 80 -14.82 7.94 -41.61
N CYS A 81 -14.56 7.77 -40.31
CA CYS A 81 -13.56 8.54 -39.59
C CYS A 81 -12.39 7.65 -39.17
N LYS A 82 -11.17 8.18 -39.25
CA LYS A 82 -9.96 7.43 -38.91
C LYS A 82 -9.88 7.26 -37.40
N ARG A 83 -9.83 6.01 -36.96
CA ARG A 83 -9.56 5.62 -35.57
C ARG A 83 -8.18 4.98 -35.48
N ALA A 84 -7.47 5.21 -34.40
CA ALA A 84 -6.14 4.70 -34.16
C ALA A 84 -6.12 3.98 -32.82
N ALA A 85 -5.77 2.70 -32.85
CA ALA A 85 -5.64 1.85 -31.68
C ALA A 85 -4.29 1.13 -31.69
N GLY A 86 -3.74 0.87 -30.52
CA GLY A 86 -2.45 0.21 -30.39
C GLY A 86 -1.94 0.13 -28.97
N LYS A 87 -0.64 -0.14 -28.83
CA LYS A 87 0.06 -0.17 -27.55
C LYS A 87 1.33 0.65 -27.62
N LEU A 88 1.56 1.46 -26.60
CA LEU A 88 2.86 2.04 -26.29
C LEU A 88 3.61 1.10 -25.36
N ARG A 89 4.86 0.80 -25.69
CA ARG A 89 5.73 -0.04 -24.86
C ARG A 89 6.90 0.80 -24.35
N PHE A 90 7.02 0.86 -23.03
CA PHE A 90 8.09 1.57 -22.33
C PHE A 90 9.13 0.56 -21.86
N GLU A 91 10.39 0.76 -22.25
CA GLU A 91 11.52 -0.07 -21.85
C GLU A 91 12.58 0.78 -21.13
N ILE A 92 12.87 0.45 -19.88
CA ILE A 92 13.86 1.16 -19.06
C ILE A 92 14.80 0.11 -18.43
N GLY A 93 15.95 -0.09 -19.05
CA GLY A 93 16.83 -1.20 -18.70
C GLY A 93 16.15 -2.54 -18.99
N ALA A 94 15.96 -3.37 -17.96
CA ALA A 94 15.23 -4.64 -18.07
C ALA A 94 13.73 -4.53 -17.76
N ALA A 95 13.26 -3.37 -17.29
CA ALA A 95 11.86 -3.16 -16.95
C ALA A 95 11.05 -2.83 -18.21
N VAL A 96 9.85 -3.40 -18.31
CA VAL A 96 8.92 -3.19 -19.43
C VAL A 96 7.53 -2.87 -18.88
N ALA A 97 6.87 -1.88 -19.50
CA ALA A 97 5.47 -1.57 -19.25
C ALA A 97 4.75 -1.28 -20.56
N GLU A 98 3.45 -1.57 -20.62
CA GLU A 98 2.62 -1.33 -21.80
C GLU A 98 1.42 -0.45 -21.46
N LEU A 99 1.02 0.39 -22.40
CA LEU A 99 -0.15 1.27 -22.31
C LEU A 99 -0.94 1.18 -23.60
N GLU A 100 -2.16 0.69 -23.51
CA GLU A 100 -3.06 0.60 -24.65
C GLU A 100 -3.68 1.97 -24.93
N PHE A 101 -3.96 2.26 -26.20
CA PHE A 101 -4.71 3.43 -26.63
C PHE A 101 -5.70 3.04 -27.72
N ASP A 102 -6.82 3.74 -27.78
CA ASP A 102 -7.85 3.63 -28.81
C ASP A 102 -8.64 4.92 -28.87
N ASP A 103 -8.39 5.75 -29.88
CA ASP A 103 -9.06 7.05 -30.03
C ASP A 103 -9.16 7.45 -31.51
N TRP A 104 -9.90 8.52 -31.79
CA TRP A 104 -9.95 9.13 -33.11
C TRP A 104 -8.58 9.67 -33.49
N ALA A 105 -8.11 9.31 -34.68
CA ALA A 105 -6.76 9.67 -35.13
C ALA A 105 -6.52 11.19 -35.20
N LYS A 106 -7.59 11.99 -35.28
CA LYS A 106 -7.52 13.46 -35.31
C LYS A 106 -7.35 14.08 -33.93
N THR A 107 -7.82 13.41 -32.87
CA THR A 107 -7.73 13.85 -31.47
C THR A 107 -6.71 13.08 -30.66
N LEU A 108 -6.14 12.02 -31.24
CA LEU A 108 -5.20 11.15 -30.54
C LEU A 108 -3.98 11.94 -30.08
N GLU A 109 -3.89 12.12 -28.76
CA GLU A 109 -2.71 12.59 -28.07
C GLU A 109 -1.98 11.41 -27.44
N ALA A 110 -0.67 11.55 -27.19
CA ALA A 110 0.07 10.54 -26.46
C ALA A 110 -0.52 10.39 -25.05
N PRO A 111 -1.06 9.22 -24.67
CA PRO A 111 -1.61 9.05 -23.34
C PRO A 111 -0.49 9.05 -22.29
N ARG A 112 -0.79 9.60 -21.12
CA ARG A 112 0.12 9.54 -19.96
C ARG A 112 0.13 8.12 -19.43
N TYR A 113 1.30 7.62 -19.05
CA TYR A 113 1.37 6.33 -18.39
C TYR A 113 0.88 6.47 -16.95
N ARG A 114 -0.15 5.70 -16.61
CA ARG A 114 -0.71 5.59 -15.27
C ARG A 114 -0.07 4.43 -14.53
N CYS A 115 0.70 4.71 -13.48
CA CYS A 115 1.30 3.64 -12.69
C CYS A 115 0.21 2.79 -12.00
N PRO A 116 0.24 1.45 -12.09
CA PRO A 116 -0.78 0.60 -11.47
C PRO A 116 -0.71 0.57 -9.94
N VAL A 117 0.44 0.95 -9.35
CA VAL A 117 0.64 0.95 -7.89
C VAL A 117 0.32 2.32 -7.29
N THR A 118 0.87 3.40 -7.85
CA THR A 118 0.70 4.76 -7.29
C THR A 118 -0.51 5.49 -7.86
N GLY A 119 -1.03 5.06 -9.02
CA GLY A 119 -2.10 5.74 -9.74
C GLY A 119 -1.70 7.07 -10.40
N VAL A 120 -0.44 7.49 -10.24
CA VAL A 120 0.08 8.74 -10.81
C VAL A 120 0.27 8.59 -12.31
N GLU A 121 -0.19 9.59 -13.04
CA GLU A 121 -0.05 9.71 -14.49
C GLU A 121 1.12 10.61 -14.83
N SER A 122 2.02 10.17 -15.71
CA SER A 122 3.19 10.96 -16.11
C SER A 122 3.68 10.60 -17.51
N PHE A 123 4.36 11.57 -18.13
CA PHE A 123 5.22 11.35 -19.30
C PHE A 123 6.68 11.08 -18.91
N GLU A 124 7.09 11.50 -17.71
CA GLU A 124 8.43 11.31 -17.17
C GLU A 124 8.46 10.01 -16.37
N LEU A 125 8.96 8.96 -17.02
CA LEU A 125 9.00 7.61 -16.47
C LEU A 125 10.40 7.20 -16.07
N ALA A 126 10.46 6.42 -14.99
CA ALA A 126 11.69 5.80 -14.51
C ALA A 126 11.38 4.40 -13.96
N ALA A 127 12.41 3.55 -13.91
CA ALA A 127 12.34 2.24 -13.28
C ALA A 127 12.97 2.27 -11.88
N THR A 128 12.29 1.66 -10.91
CA THR A 128 12.85 1.30 -9.61
C THR A 128 13.87 0.17 -9.75
N ASP A 129 14.70 -0.04 -8.72
CA ASP A 129 15.73 -1.08 -8.77
C ASP A 129 15.13 -2.51 -8.72
N ASP A 130 13.85 -2.65 -8.34
CA ASP A 130 13.08 -3.89 -8.43
C ASP A 130 12.27 -4.04 -9.73
N GLY A 131 12.49 -3.16 -10.71
CA GLY A 131 11.98 -3.32 -12.07
C GLY A 131 10.57 -2.78 -12.32
N ARG A 132 10.01 -1.97 -11.42
CA ARG A 132 8.70 -1.33 -11.62
C ARG A 132 8.86 0.01 -12.34
N ILE A 133 8.11 0.23 -13.42
CA ILE A 133 8.04 1.52 -14.12
C ILE A 133 6.95 2.38 -13.49
N THR A 134 7.31 3.61 -13.13
CA THR A 134 6.40 4.62 -12.57
C THR A 134 6.84 6.03 -12.97
N ALA A 135 6.07 7.04 -12.55
CA ALA A 135 6.47 8.44 -12.65
C ALA A 135 7.76 8.69 -11.86
N GLN A 136 8.71 9.43 -12.44
CA GLN A 136 9.99 9.71 -11.80
C GLN A 136 9.84 10.37 -10.40
N SER A 137 8.82 11.21 -10.23
CA SER A 137 8.49 11.87 -8.95
C SER A 137 8.15 10.90 -7.82
N GLU A 138 7.64 9.72 -8.17
CA GLU A 138 7.20 8.68 -7.25
C GLU A 138 8.34 7.74 -6.80
N ILE A 139 9.54 7.90 -7.37
CA ILE A 139 10.71 7.13 -6.97
C ILE A 139 11.49 7.89 -5.91
N ALA A 140 11.87 7.19 -4.84
CA ALA A 140 12.75 7.72 -3.81
C ALA A 140 13.80 6.67 -3.42
N ALA A 141 14.98 7.16 -3.00
CA ALA A 141 16.05 6.31 -2.49
C ALA A 141 15.85 6.03 -1.01
N CYS A 142 16.04 4.77 -0.61
CA CYS A 142 16.17 4.38 0.79
C CYS A 142 17.42 5.04 1.39
N GLU A 143 17.25 5.83 2.45
CA GLU A 143 18.36 6.56 3.09
C GLU A 143 19.33 5.67 3.88
N ALA A 144 19.04 4.37 3.99
CA ALA A 144 19.92 3.38 4.62
C ALA A 144 20.66 2.50 3.60
N THR A 145 20.01 2.13 2.49
CA THR A 145 20.58 1.18 1.51
C THR A 145 20.94 1.82 0.17
N GLY A 146 20.46 3.02 -0.12
CA GLY A 146 20.56 3.66 -1.43
C GLY A 146 19.61 3.10 -2.50
N GLN A 147 18.90 2.01 -2.21
CA GLN A 147 17.97 1.36 -3.14
C GLN A 147 16.85 2.31 -3.53
N ARG A 148 16.63 2.48 -4.84
CA ARG A 148 15.52 3.25 -5.41
C ARG A 148 14.28 2.38 -5.48
N THR A 149 13.23 2.83 -4.81
CA THR A 149 11.93 2.14 -4.76
C THR A 149 10.81 3.17 -4.86
N LEU A 150 9.56 2.72 -4.88
CA LEU A 150 8.42 3.61 -4.79
C LEU A 150 8.40 4.31 -3.44
N ARG A 151 8.10 5.61 -3.44
CA ARG A 151 7.99 6.43 -2.23
C ARG A 151 6.96 5.88 -1.24
N CYS A 152 5.89 5.28 -1.74
CA CYS A 152 4.86 4.63 -0.92
C CYS A 152 5.35 3.38 -0.19
N ASP A 153 6.43 2.74 -0.64
CA ASP A 153 7.01 1.54 -0.02
C ASP A 153 8.03 1.90 1.07
N LEU A 154 8.36 3.18 1.22
CA LEU A 154 9.28 3.66 2.24
C LEU A 154 8.53 3.93 3.54
N VAL A 155 9.06 3.39 4.63
CA VAL A 155 8.59 3.66 5.98
C VAL A 155 9.53 4.65 6.67
N ARG A 156 8.96 5.54 7.50
CA ARG A 156 9.75 6.46 8.30
C ARG A 156 10.26 5.76 9.56
N CYS A 157 11.58 5.69 9.73
CA CYS A 157 12.21 5.23 10.96
C CYS A 157 11.88 6.16 12.12
N ALA A 158 11.20 5.66 13.15
CA ALA A 158 10.80 6.47 14.30
C ALA A 158 11.99 6.98 15.12
N ALA A 159 13.13 6.29 15.10
CA ALA A 159 14.32 6.71 15.86
C ALA A 159 15.11 7.82 15.15
N THR A 160 15.32 7.70 13.83
CA THR A 160 16.23 8.58 13.07
C THR A 160 15.51 9.57 12.15
N GLY A 161 14.23 9.37 11.88
CA GLY A 161 13.45 10.17 10.93
C GLY A 161 13.65 9.82 9.46
N LYS A 162 14.62 8.94 9.14
CA LYS A 162 14.95 8.51 7.77
C LYS A 162 13.82 7.72 7.11
N LEU A 163 13.62 7.91 5.81
CA LEU A 163 12.79 7.09 4.94
C LEU A 163 13.58 5.89 4.45
N VAL A 164 13.09 4.69 4.76
CA VAL A 164 13.83 3.44 4.54
C VAL A 164 12.88 2.36 4.08
N VAL A 165 13.39 1.37 3.35
CA VAL A 165 12.60 0.18 2.99
C VAL A 165 12.21 -0.59 4.24
N GLU A 166 11.00 -1.14 4.23
CA GLU A 166 10.47 -1.91 5.37
C GLU A 166 11.41 -3.07 5.75
N SER A 167 12.02 -3.72 4.76
CA SER A 167 12.98 -4.81 4.95
C SER A 167 14.25 -4.40 5.72
N ALA A 168 14.58 -3.12 5.84
CA ALA A 168 15.69 -2.61 6.65
C ALA A 168 15.27 -2.27 8.10
N THR A 169 13.98 -2.37 8.41
CA THR A 169 13.43 -2.04 9.73
C THR A 169 13.12 -3.28 10.57
N ALA A 170 12.96 -3.05 11.86
CA ALA A 170 12.35 -3.96 12.80
C ALA A 170 11.44 -3.16 13.73
N ILE A 171 10.40 -3.81 14.26
CA ILE A 171 9.50 -3.17 15.21
C ILE A 171 10.15 -3.15 16.59
N CYS A 172 10.20 -1.97 17.21
CA CYS A 172 10.63 -1.85 18.60
C CYS A 172 9.62 -2.56 19.52
N PRO A 173 10.02 -3.56 20.31
CA PRO A 173 9.06 -4.33 21.13
C PRO A 173 8.46 -3.51 22.27
N VAL A 174 9.05 -2.36 22.61
CA VAL A 174 8.58 -1.47 23.69
C VAL A 174 7.69 -0.34 23.19
N SER A 175 7.97 0.26 22.01
CA SER A 175 7.18 1.38 21.47
C SER A 175 6.20 0.97 20.37
N GLY A 176 6.38 -0.21 19.76
CA GLY A 176 5.58 -0.65 18.61
C GLY A 176 5.95 0.03 17.29
N GLU A 177 6.92 0.96 17.29
CA GLU A 177 7.28 1.73 16.11
C GLU A 177 8.32 1.02 15.23
N ALA A 178 8.27 1.27 13.92
CA ALA A 178 9.29 0.82 12.97
C ALA A 178 10.60 1.60 13.17
N VAL A 179 11.69 0.88 13.36
CA VAL A 179 13.02 1.45 13.60
C VAL A 179 14.04 0.71 12.74
N LEU A 180 15.02 1.44 12.21
CA LEU A 180 16.16 0.85 11.52
C LEU A 180 16.83 -0.22 12.39
N ARG A 181 17.08 -1.40 11.82
CA ARG A 181 17.68 -2.52 12.57
C ARG A 181 19.03 -2.15 13.18
N GLU A 182 19.84 -1.36 12.49
CA GLU A 182 21.13 -0.86 12.98
C GLU A 182 21.00 0.19 14.10
N ALA A 183 19.88 0.93 14.13
CA ALA A 183 19.63 1.96 15.13
C ALA A 183 19.13 1.38 16.46
N LEU A 184 18.58 0.15 16.47
CA LEU A 184 18.15 -0.52 17.68
C LEU A 184 19.33 -0.81 18.62
N LYS A 185 19.15 -0.47 19.90
CA LYS A 185 20.12 -0.68 20.98
C LYS A 185 19.59 -1.70 21.98
N SER A 186 20.48 -2.49 22.56
CA SER A 186 20.08 -3.47 23.59
C SER A 186 19.80 -2.77 24.92
N CYS A 187 18.76 -3.21 25.61
CA CYS A 187 18.49 -2.82 26.99
C CYS A 187 19.47 -3.53 27.94
N ASP A 188 20.11 -2.80 28.85
CA ASP A 188 21.09 -3.37 29.80
C ASP A 188 20.46 -4.38 30.77
N VAL A 189 19.16 -4.26 31.01
CA VAL A 189 18.38 -5.13 31.91
C VAL A 189 17.85 -6.33 31.14
N CYS A 190 16.80 -6.17 30.32
CA CYS A 190 16.16 -7.32 29.66
C CYS A 190 16.92 -7.87 28.45
N GLY A 191 17.89 -7.14 27.89
CA GLY A 191 18.62 -7.55 26.69
C GLY A 191 17.89 -7.33 25.37
N GLU A 192 16.60 -6.93 25.38
CA GLU A 192 15.86 -6.69 24.13
C GLU A 192 16.45 -5.54 23.32
N ARG A 193 16.40 -5.68 21.99
CA ARG A 193 16.76 -4.62 21.03
C ARG A 193 15.59 -3.65 20.89
N VAL A 194 15.77 -2.44 21.40
CA VAL A 194 14.73 -1.42 21.48
C VAL A 194 15.15 -0.12 20.79
N SER A 195 14.17 0.72 20.48
CA SER A 195 14.41 2.08 20.01
C SER A 195 15.24 2.87 21.02
N PRO A 196 16.26 3.63 20.60
CA PRO A 196 16.98 4.55 21.48
C PRO A 196 16.06 5.51 22.24
N LYS A 197 14.94 5.93 21.63
CA LYS A 197 13.93 6.78 22.27
C LYS A 197 13.19 6.09 23.43
N SER A 198 13.22 4.76 23.48
CA SER A 198 12.65 3.97 24.58
C SER A 198 13.64 3.74 25.73
N LEU A 199 14.92 4.09 25.56
CA LEU A 199 15.96 3.93 26.58
C LEU A 199 16.12 5.21 27.41
N ARG A 200 16.36 5.04 28.70
CA ARG A 200 16.92 6.06 29.59
C ARG A 200 18.04 5.41 30.38
N THR A 201 19.25 5.96 30.30
CA THR A 201 20.46 5.42 30.96
C THR A 201 20.61 3.90 30.73
N GLY A 202 20.48 3.44 29.49
CA GLY A 202 20.60 2.02 29.12
C GLY A 202 19.41 1.12 29.46
N VAL A 203 18.38 1.64 30.16
CA VAL A 203 17.22 0.87 30.60
C VAL A 203 15.96 1.25 29.81
N CYS A 204 15.31 0.24 29.21
CA CYS A 204 14.10 0.44 28.43
C CYS A 204 12.90 0.82 29.32
N ARG A 205 11.88 1.43 28.70
CA ARG A 205 10.65 1.85 29.38
C ARG A 205 9.96 0.71 30.13
N ALA A 206 9.89 -0.49 29.54
CA ALA A 206 9.28 -1.66 30.19
C ALA A 206 10.03 -2.05 31.47
N CYS A 207 11.37 -2.15 31.42
CA CYS A 207 12.19 -2.45 32.60
C CYS A 207 12.09 -1.38 33.69
N ARG A 208 11.99 -0.10 33.32
CA ARG A 208 11.81 1.00 34.29
C ARG A 208 10.41 1.03 34.89
N GLY A 209 9.42 0.49 34.16
CA GLY A 209 8.01 0.44 34.56
C GLY A 209 7.57 -0.86 35.23
N LEU A 210 8.50 -1.66 35.74
CA LEU A 210 8.20 -2.90 36.47
C LEU A 210 7.23 -2.63 37.63
N ALA A 211 6.04 -3.21 37.54
CA ALA A 211 4.98 -3.07 38.54
C ALA A 211 4.93 -4.30 39.47
N THR A 212 4.60 -4.11 40.74
CA THR A 212 4.43 -5.23 41.67
C THR A 212 3.25 -6.09 41.25
N VAL A 213 3.45 -7.41 41.22
CA VAL A 213 2.41 -8.40 40.89
C VAL A 213 2.34 -9.48 41.96
N ARG A 214 1.17 -10.10 42.10
CA ARG A 214 0.96 -11.25 42.99
C ARG A 214 0.94 -12.54 42.17
N LYS A 215 1.10 -13.69 42.82
CA LYS A 215 1.15 -15.00 42.16
C LYS A 215 -0.15 -15.34 41.41
N GLU A 216 -1.26 -14.71 41.78
CA GLU A 216 -2.55 -14.85 41.10
C GLU A 216 -2.66 -14.05 39.80
N ASP A 217 -1.69 -13.18 39.47
CA ASP A 217 -1.64 -12.56 38.13
C ASP A 217 -1.56 -13.67 37.08
N PRO A 218 -2.51 -13.77 36.14
CA PRO A 218 -2.58 -14.90 35.21
C PRO A 218 -1.29 -15.10 34.39
N ARG A 219 -0.55 -14.02 34.11
CA ARG A 219 0.71 -14.08 33.37
C ARG A 219 1.81 -14.69 34.23
N LEU A 220 1.90 -14.29 35.50
CA LEU A 220 2.85 -14.88 36.45
C LEU A 220 2.47 -16.32 36.79
N ALA A 221 1.20 -16.59 37.08
CA ALA A 221 0.69 -17.93 37.37
C ALA A 221 1.03 -18.93 36.27
N ARG A 222 0.88 -18.53 34.99
CA ARG A 222 1.28 -19.35 33.84
C ARG A 222 2.77 -19.68 33.86
N ILE A 223 3.64 -18.72 34.17
CA ILE A 223 5.10 -18.95 34.25
C ILE A 223 5.46 -19.85 35.43
N LEU A 224 4.83 -19.65 36.59
CA LEU A 224 5.05 -20.47 37.78
C LEU A 224 4.55 -21.92 37.59
N GLY A 225 3.49 -22.10 36.80
CA GLY A 225 3.01 -23.43 36.41
C GLY A 225 3.99 -24.20 35.53
N GLU A 226 4.73 -23.50 34.66
CA GLU A 226 5.78 -24.09 33.82
C GLU A 226 7.09 -24.33 34.61
N TYR A 227 7.45 -23.39 35.49
CA TYR A 227 8.71 -23.40 36.22
C TYR A 227 8.49 -23.36 37.73
N ALA A 228 8.24 -24.53 38.32
CA ALA A 228 7.93 -24.67 39.75
C ALA A 228 9.03 -24.15 40.68
N GLY A 229 10.31 -24.21 40.25
CA GLY A 229 11.45 -23.69 41.02
C GLY A 229 11.37 -22.18 41.33
N LEU A 230 10.58 -21.45 40.56
CA LEU A 230 10.34 -20.03 40.78
C LEU A 230 9.40 -19.75 41.95
N ASP A 231 8.60 -20.73 42.41
CA ASP A 231 7.59 -20.49 43.45
C ASP A 231 8.19 -20.09 44.80
N ARG A 232 9.50 -20.35 45.01
CA ARG A 232 10.26 -19.93 46.20
C ARG A 232 10.28 -18.42 46.45
N PHE A 233 10.08 -17.60 45.41
CA PHE A 233 10.10 -16.15 45.55
C PHE A 233 8.75 -15.59 46.03
N ARG A 234 8.81 -14.71 47.04
CA ARG A 234 7.62 -14.08 47.65
C ARG A 234 7.24 -12.72 47.08
N SER A 235 8.19 -12.03 46.43
CA SER A 235 8.01 -10.67 45.93
C SER A 235 8.35 -10.61 44.45
N TRP A 236 7.36 -10.20 43.66
CA TRP A 236 7.44 -10.16 42.21
C TRP A 236 7.15 -8.77 41.69
N LYS A 237 7.96 -8.36 40.72
CA LYS A 237 7.62 -7.27 39.81
C LYS A 237 7.63 -7.77 38.39
N MET A 238 6.74 -7.25 37.56
CA MET A 238 6.59 -7.66 36.18
C MET A 238 6.28 -6.49 35.26
N ALA A 239 6.76 -6.61 34.05
CA ALA A 239 6.43 -5.79 32.90
C ALA A 239 6.45 -6.69 31.67
N GLU A 240 5.96 -6.17 30.56
CA GLU A 240 5.95 -6.91 29.32
C GLU A 240 6.25 -5.98 28.14
N THR A 241 6.81 -6.58 27.09
CA THR A 241 6.97 -5.94 25.79
C THR A 241 6.09 -6.68 24.78
N ARG A 242 6.23 -6.40 23.49
CA ARG A 242 5.55 -7.17 22.44
C ARG A 242 5.89 -8.66 22.54
N ASP A 243 7.14 -8.99 22.80
CA ASP A 243 7.67 -10.35 22.57
C ASP A 243 8.05 -11.08 23.86
N VAL A 244 8.26 -10.38 24.98
CA VAL A 244 8.74 -11.01 26.23
C VAL A 244 7.97 -10.57 27.48
N TYR A 245 7.95 -11.45 28.47
CA TYR A 245 7.71 -11.11 29.86
C TYR A 245 9.04 -10.77 30.54
N ILE A 246 9.04 -9.72 31.37
CA ILE A 246 10.19 -9.29 32.15
C ILE A 246 9.79 -9.33 33.61
N LEU A 247 10.41 -10.22 34.38
CA LEU A 247 10.14 -10.40 35.80
C LEU A 247 11.37 -10.07 36.62
N CYS A 248 11.14 -9.49 37.78
CA CYS A 248 12.15 -9.26 38.79
C CYS A 248 11.64 -9.83 40.12
N ALA A 249 12.31 -10.87 40.58
CA ALA A 249 12.14 -11.41 41.92
C ALA A 249 13.20 -10.81 42.85
N SER A 250 12.87 -10.66 44.13
CA SER A 250 13.81 -10.12 45.10
C SER A 250 13.83 -10.93 46.40
N THR A 251 15.03 -11.16 46.91
CA THR A 251 15.32 -11.60 48.27
C THR A 251 15.96 -10.46 49.07
N LEU A 252 16.26 -10.67 50.36
CA LEU A 252 16.85 -9.65 51.24
C LEU A 252 18.18 -9.08 50.70
N MET A 253 18.95 -9.88 49.96
CA MET A 253 20.31 -9.54 49.52
C MET A 253 20.49 -9.50 48.00
N ARG A 254 19.59 -10.11 47.23
CA ARG A 254 19.73 -10.24 45.76
C ARG A 254 18.41 -9.98 45.03
N GLN A 255 18.54 -9.54 43.79
CA GLN A 255 17.45 -9.49 42.81
C GLN A 255 17.78 -10.46 41.67
N THR A 256 16.77 -11.16 41.19
CA THR A 256 16.86 -12.11 40.06
C THR A 256 15.95 -11.60 38.96
N LEU A 257 16.52 -11.34 37.79
CA LEU A 257 15.83 -10.96 36.56
C LEU A 257 15.56 -12.22 35.74
N LEU A 258 14.32 -12.37 35.31
CA LEU A 258 13.88 -13.42 34.41
C LEU A 258 13.23 -12.78 33.19
N VAL A 259 13.66 -13.18 31.99
CA VAL A 259 13.06 -12.75 30.74
C VAL A 259 12.63 -13.96 29.96
N PHE A 260 11.33 -14.08 29.70
CA PHE A 260 10.73 -15.21 29.01
C PHE A 260 10.08 -14.77 27.71
N ASP A 261 10.19 -15.59 26.67
CA ASP A 261 9.39 -15.44 25.47
C ASP A 261 7.89 -15.57 25.81
N LYS A 262 7.03 -14.70 25.28
CA LYS A 262 5.59 -14.76 25.59
C LYS A 262 4.88 -15.98 25.00
N GLN A 263 5.34 -16.46 23.85
CA GLN A 263 4.70 -17.55 23.13
C GLN A 263 5.15 -18.89 23.69
N SER A 264 6.46 -19.12 23.70
CA SER A 264 7.04 -20.41 24.10
C SER A 264 7.33 -20.53 25.59
N LEU A 265 7.29 -19.43 26.34
CA LEU A 265 7.79 -19.34 27.72
C LEU A 265 9.28 -19.69 27.88
N ALA A 266 10.03 -19.87 26.79
CA ALA A 266 11.45 -20.17 26.87
C ALA A 266 12.22 -19.01 27.53
N ALA A 267 13.11 -19.35 28.45
CA ALA A 267 13.99 -18.38 29.10
C ALA A 267 14.95 -17.77 28.08
N LYS A 268 14.82 -16.47 27.81
CA LYS A 268 15.72 -15.70 26.95
C LYS A 268 16.89 -15.11 27.72
N ARG A 269 16.67 -14.74 28.99
CA ARG A 269 17.72 -14.19 29.85
C ARG A 269 17.40 -14.42 31.32
N LEU A 270 18.41 -14.88 32.05
CA LEU A 270 18.39 -15.07 33.50
C LEU A 270 19.62 -14.40 34.09
N ALA A 271 19.43 -13.47 35.00
CA ALA A 271 20.53 -12.69 35.56
C ALA A 271 20.27 -12.31 37.02
N GLU A 272 21.33 -12.08 37.78
CA GLU A 272 21.25 -11.62 39.16
C GLU A 272 21.94 -10.27 39.36
N LYS A 273 21.47 -9.56 40.38
CA LYS A 273 22.05 -8.30 40.83
C LYS A 273 22.05 -8.28 42.35
N GLY A 274 23.23 -8.13 42.95
CA GLY A 274 23.37 -7.88 44.38
C GLY A 274 22.81 -6.51 44.78
N ARG A 275 22.39 -6.35 46.03
CA ARG A 275 21.80 -5.09 46.55
C ARG A 275 22.65 -3.84 46.28
N PHE A 276 23.97 -3.97 46.27
CA PHE A 276 24.92 -2.86 46.04
C PHE A 276 25.57 -2.90 44.64
N ALA A 277 25.29 -3.92 43.84
CA ALA A 277 25.86 -4.02 42.50
C ALA A 277 25.20 -2.99 41.58
N ARG A 278 25.95 -2.49 40.60
CA ARG A 278 25.41 -1.56 39.57
C ARG A 278 24.89 -2.29 38.35
N SER A 279 25.48 -3.44 38.01
CA SER A 279 25.16 -4.25 36.83
C SER A 279 24.43 -5.55 37.18
N TRP A 280 23.74 -6.10 36.17
CA TRP A 280 23.22 -7.46 36.18
C TRP A 280 24.28 -8.42 35.66
N SER A 281 24.46 -9.56 36.32
CA SER A 281 25.37 -10.63 35.90
C SER A 281 24.55 -11.83 35.43
N PRO A 282 24.84 -12.43 34.27
CA PRO A 282 24.18 -13.66 33.82
C PRO A 282 24.37 -14.78 34.85
N LEU A 283 23.32 -15.58 35.06
CA LEU A 283 23.41 -16.82 35.85
C LEU A 283 24.15 -17.90 35.05
N ALA A 284 24.94 -18.74 35.73
CA ALA A 284 25.57 -19.89 35.09
C ALA A 284 24.53 -20.94 34.67
N SER A 285 24.80 -21.74 33.64
CA SER A 285 23.81 -22.68 33.08
C SER A 285 23.26 -23.68 34.10
N LEU A 286 24.08 -24.16 35.04
CA LEU A 286 23.63 -25.04 36.13
C LEU A 286 22.65 -24.32 37.07
N GLU A 287 23.01 -23.10 37.51
CA GLU A 287 22.15 -22.26 38.36
C GLU A 287 20.82 -21.93 37.66
N GLN A 288 20.84 -21.71 36.35
CA GLN A 288 19.62 -21.51 35.56
C GLN A 288 18.71 -22.74 35.60
N GLN A 289 19.27 -23.95 35.48
CA GLN A 289 18.48 -25.19 35.52
C GLN A 289 17.89 -25.43 36.91
N GLU A 290 18.68 -25.25 37.97
CA GLU A 290 18.21 -25.36 39.37
C GLU A 290 17.11 -24.35 39.66
N LEU A 291 17.29 -23.10 39.23
CA LEU A 291 16.31 -22.03 39.41
C LEU A 291 14.95 -22.34 38.75
N LEU A 292 14.97 -22.96 37.56
CA LEU A 292 13.76 -23.24 36.79
C LEU A 292 13.07 -24.55 37.20
N LYS A 293 13.83 -25.61 37.50
CA LYS A 293 13.29 -26.94 37.87
C LYS A 293 12.85 -27.03 39.33
N GLY A 294 13.48 -26.27 40.22
CA GLY A 294 13.32 -26.44 41.67
C GLY A 294 14.23 -27.55 42.21
N ASP A 295 14.47 -27.53 43.52
CA ASP A 295 15.17 -28.63 44.21
C ASP A 295 14.20 -29.84 44.25
N GLU A 296 14.59 -30.97 43.67
CA GLU A 296 13.91 -32.27 43.90
C GLU A 296 14.04 -32.71 45.37
#